data_AF-A0A6P2FI23-F1
#
_entry.id   AF-A0A6P2FI23-F1
#
_cell.length_a   1.000
_cell.length_b   1.000
_cell.length_c   1.000
_cell.angle_alpha   90.00
_cell.angle_beta   90.00
_cell.angle_gamma   90.00
#
_symmetry.space_group_name_H-M   'P 1'
#
loop_
_entity.id
_entity.type
_entity.pdbx_description
1 polymer ?
#
loop_
_entity_poly.entity_id
_entity_poly.type
_entity_poly.pdbx_seq_one_letter_code
_entity_poly.pdbx_strand_id
1 'polypeptide(L)'
;MKYENTIKKIRDGRMTRTELRDVREKALAKKKTGDSDSHEVLQAIDHAVAQDASMIFMGFCPNAEIANRLDTAWKTHGVCTFDFDESVVQMETFRNICAGDLLVLKKVEKFGKTMRLYGHGRVKAAKEGNDGRRYLEMQWSPQERVIEVPLIGCQSTVNLRSMESVEAAMPEEFFKWLKEAEPALQA
;
A
#
# COMPACT_ATOMS: atom_id res chain seq x y z
N MET A 1 -8.31 -31.13 -4.26
CA MET A 1 -6.84 -31.08 -4.44
C MET A 1 -6.18 -30.70 -3.11
N LYS A 2 -5.02 -31.26 -2.74
CA LYS A 2 -4.47 -31.15 -1.37
C LYS A 2 -4.19 -29.72 -0.89
N TYR A 3 -3.90 -28.80 -1.82
CA TYR A 3 -3.53 -27.40 -1.52
C TYR A 3 -4.55 -26.36 -2.01
N GLU A 4 -5.78 -26.76 -2.30
CA GLU A 4 -6.83 -25.88 -2.87
C GLU A 4 -7.01 -24.57 -2.09
N ASN A 5 -7.06 -24.61 -0.76
CA ASN A 5 -7.21 -23.41 0.07
C ASN A 5 -5.99 -22.48 0.03
N THR A 6 -4.78 -23.06 -0.02
CA THR A 6 -3.54 -22.28 -0.13
C THR A 6 -3.44 -21.64 -1.51
N ILE A 7 -3.71 -22.40 -2.58
CA ILE A 7 -3.72 -21.91 -3.97
C ILE A 7 -4.77 -20.80 -4.12
N LYS A 8 -5.95 -20.95 -3.51
CA LYS A 8 -6.97 -19.91 -3.51
C LYS A 8 -6.48 -18.63 -2.84
N LYS A 9 -5.88 -18.70 -1.64
CA LYS A 9 -5.32 -17.52 -0.97
C LYS A 9 -4.23 -16.83 -1.79
N ILE A 10 -3.37 -17.61 -2.44
CA ILE A 10 -2.31 -17.09 -3.33
C ILE A 10 -2.93 -16.36 -4.53
N ARG A 11 -3.88 -17.00 -5.24
CA ARG A 11 -4.55 -16.42 -6.41
C ARG A 11 -5.41 -15.21 -6.06
N ASP A 12 -6.02 -15.22 -4.89
CA ASP A 12 -6.79 -14.09 -4.37
C ASP A 12 -5.89 -12.94 -3.87
N GLY A 13 -4.55 -13.10 -3.90
CA GLY A 13 -3.58 -12.10 -3.48
C GLY A 13 -3.54 -11.86 -1.96
N ARG A 14 -4.05 -12.80 -1.15
CA ARG A 14 -4.22 -12.65 0.32
C ARG A 14 -3.02 -13.14 1.12
N MET A 15 -1.84 -13.12 0.52
CA MET A 15 -0.62 -13.58 1.16
C MET A 15 0.46 -12.52 1.02
N THR A 16 1.03 -12.12 2.15
CA THR A 16 2.17 -11.21 2.22
C THR A 16 3.41 -11.84 1.59
N ARG A 17 4.43 -11.03 1.29
CA ARG A 17 5.74 -11.53 0.80
C ARG A 17 6.34 -12.61 1.71
N THR A 18 6.23 -12.40 3.03
CA THR A 18 6.73 -13.34 4.03
C THR A 18 5.97 -14.66 3.98
N GLU A 19 4.65 -14.62 3.93
CA GLU A 19 3.84 -15.84 3.86
C GLU A 19 4.05 -16.58 2.53
N LEU A 20 4.15 -15.87 1.40
CA LEU A 20 4.47 -16.48 0.10
C LEU A 20 5.84 -17.17 0.12
N ARG A 21 6.85 -16.56 0.76
CA ARG A 21 8.17 -17.18 0.95
C ARG A 21 8.06 -18.46 1.78
N ASP A 22 7.35 -18.43 2.90
CA ASP A 22 7.20 -19.58 3.79
C ASP A 22 6.43 -20.72 3.12
N VAL A 23 5.40 -20.41 2.32
CA VAL A 23 4.69 -21.42 1.51
C VAL A 23 5.60 -21.97 0.41
N ARG A 24 6.41 -21.13 -0.24
CA ARG A 24 7.38 -21.56 -1.26
C ARG A 24 8.40 -22.55 -0.70
N GLU A 25 8.97 -22.26 0.47
CA GLU A 25 9.91 -23.17 1.15
C GLU A 25 9.27 -24.52 1.48
N LYS A 26 8.05 -24.51 2.03
CA LYS A 26 7.28 -25.73 2.32
C LYS A 26 6.95 -26.51 1.04
N ALA A 27 6.55 -25.83 -0.03
CA ALA A 27 6.24 -26.47 -1.31
C ALA A 27 7.50 -27.07 -1.98
N LEU A 28 8.65 -26.39 -1.92
CA LEU A 28 9.93 -26.92 -2.38
C LEU A 28 10.37 -28.16 -1.59
N ALA A 29 10.20 -28.15 -0.26
CA ALA A 29 10.49 -29.31 0.58
C ALA A 29 9.60 -30.52 0.22
N LYS A 30 8.32 -30.29 -0.08
CA LYS A 30 7.37 -31.34 -0.50
C LYS A 30 7.62 -31.85 -1.91
N LYS A 31 8.06 -30.99 -2.82
CA LYS A 31 8.50 -31.39 -4.18
C LYS A 31 9.68 -32.36 -4.12
N LYS A 32 10.66 -32.12 -3.23
CA LYS A 32 11.79 -33.03 -3.00
C LYS A 32 11.37 -34.41 -2.51
N THR A 33 10.22 -34.51 -1.83
CA THR A 33 9.66 -35.78 -1.35
C THR A 33 8.70 -36.46 -2.34
N GLY A 34 8.56 -35.93 -3.58
CA GLY A 34 7.76 -36.54 -4.64
C GLY A 34 6.27 -36.17 -4.66
N ASP A 35 5.85 -35.11 -3.96
CA ASP A 35 4.45 -34.66 -3.96
C ASP A 35 4.13 -33.86 -5.25
N SER A 36 3.35 -34.43 -6.16
CA SER A 36 3.00 -33.83 -7.46
C SER A 36 2.16 -32.56 -7.32
N ASP A 37 1.32 -32.46 -6.29
CA ASP A 37 0.42 -31.31 -6.07
C ASP A 37 1.20 -30.05 -5.64
N SER A 38 2.46 -30.20 -5.21
CA SER A 38 3.34 -29.08 -4.86
C SER A 38 3.73 -28.21 -6.06
N HIS A 39 3.62 -28.73 -7.29
CA HIS A 39 3.92 -27.98 -8.51
C HIS A 39 2.92 -26.85 -8.75
N GLU A 40 1.62 -27.11 -8.55
CA GLU A 40 0.57 -26.09 -8.73
C GLU A 40 0.67 -24.97 -7.69
N VAL A 41 1.10 -25.28 -6.46
CA VAL A 41 1.36 -24.26 -5.43
C VAL A 41 2.53 -23.36 -5.83
N LEU A 42 3.62 -23.94 -6.33
CA LEU A 42 4.79 -23.18 -6.79
C LEU A 42 4.43 -22.29 -7.99
N GLN A 43 3.66 -22.82 -8.95
CA GLN A 43 3.17 -22.05 -10.09
C GLN A 43 2.25 -20.90 -9.64
N ALA A 44 1.34 -21.16 -8.69
CA ALA A 44 0.49 -20.12 -8.13
C ALA A 44 1.33 -19.01 -7.46
N ILE A 45 2.39 -19.36 -6.74
CA ILE A 45 3.31 -18.40 -6.09
C ILE A 45 4.12 -17.62 -7.13
N ASP A 46 4.61 -18.28 -8.18
CA ASP A 46 5.40 -17.64 -9.24
C ASP A 46 4.60 -16.56 -9.98
N HIS A 47 3.27 -16.69 -10.01
CA HIS A 47 2.34 -15.69 -10.55
C HIS A 47 1.65 -14.84 -9.48
N ALA A 48 2.02 -14.99 -8.20
CA ALA A 48 1.39 -14.24 -7.12
C ALA A 48 1.96 -12.83 -7.02
N VAL A 49 1.07 -11.84 -6.94
CA VAL A 49 1.44 -10.50 -6.48
C VAL A 49 1.35 -10.53 -4.95
N ALA A 50 2.50 -10.42 -4.30
CA ALA A 50 2.54 -10.41 -2.85
C ALA A 50 1.79 -9.20 -2.30
N GLN A 51 0.93 -9.44 -1.31
CA GLN A 51 0.25 -8.39 -0.59
C GLN A 51 1.27 -7.55 0.18
N ASP A 52 1.00 -6.26 0.26
CA ASP A 52 1.78 -5.38 1.13
C ASP A 52 1.71 -5.88 2.57
N ALA A 53 2.78 -5.74 3.34
CA ALA A 53 2.68 -5.96 4.78
C ALA A 53 1.94 -4.79 5.47
N SER A 54 2.03 -3.61 4.87
CA SER A 54 1.51 -2.36 5.41
C SER A 54 1.25 -1.34 4.30
N MET A 55 0.36 -0.39 4.58
CA MET A 55 0.07 0.76 3.73
C MET A 55 0.33 2.06 4.49
N ILE A 56 0.78 3.08 3.77
CA ILE A 56 0.95 4.42 4.30
C ILE A 56 -0.29 5.26 3.95
N PHE A 57 -0.87 5.91 4.93
CA PHE A 57 -1.89 6.93 4.76
C PHE A 57 -1.27 8.30 4.99
N MET A 58 -1.15 9.08 3.91
CA MET A 58 -0.46 10.37 3.87
C MET A 58 -1.45 11.53 3.78
N GLY A 59 -1.39 12.43 4.75
CA GLY A 59 -2.06 13.72 4.73
C GLY A 59 -1.33 14.69 3.80
N PHE A 60 -2.10 15.47 3.06
CA PHE A 60 -1.58 16.40 2.04
C PHE A 60 -2.05 17.85 2.24
N CYS A 61 -2.77 18.12 3.34
CA CYS A 61 -3.24 19.46 3.70
C CYS A 61 -2.45 19.96 4.92
N PRO A 62 -1.36 20.72 4.73
CA PRO A 62 -0.70 21.45 5.82
C PRO A 62 -1.72 22.27 6.62
N ASN A 63 -1.54 22.32 7.95
CA ASN A 63 -2.48 22.97 8.88
C ASN A 63 -3.93 22.47 8.80
N ALA A 64 -4.15 21.28 8.22
CA ALA A 64 -5.46 20.71 7.91
C ALA A 64 -6.34 21.55 6.95
N GLU A 65 -5.78 22.53 6.25
CA GLU A 65 -6.50 23.43 5.35
C GLU A 65 -6.50 22.92 3.90
N ILE A 66 -7.68 22.80 3.28
CA ILE A 66 -7.80 22.34 1.89
C ILE A 66 -7.19 23.32 0.88
N ALA A 67 -7.13 24.62 1.23
CA ALA A 67 -6.50 25.64 0.41
C ALA A 67 -4.99 25.41 0.23
N ASN A 68 -4.36 24.72 1.18
CA ASN A 68 -2.93 24.41 1.16
C ASN A 68 -2.64 23.01 0.60
N ARG A 69 -3.61 22.36 -0.05
CA ARG A 69 -3.47 20.98 -0.51
C ARG A 69 -2.28 20.80 -1.47
N LEU A 70 -1.49 19.76 -1.24
CA LEU A 70 -0.29 19.43 -2.02
C LEU A 70 -0.50 18.27 -2.99
N ASP A 71 -1.58 17.49 -2.83
CA ASP A 71 -1.83 16.27 -3.59
C ASP A 71 -1.86 16.49 -5.10
N THR A 72 -2.44 17.60 -5.58
CA THR A 72 -2.47 17.90 -7.03
C THR A 72 -1.06 18.07 -7.60
N ALA A 73 -0.21 18.85 -6.93
CA ALA A 73 1.17 19.08 -7.35
C ALA A 73 2.00 17.79 -7.24
N TRP A 74 1.86 17.07 -6.13
CA TRP A 74 2.49 15.77 -5.90
C TRP A 74 2.16 14.75 -6.99
N LYS A 75 0.87 14.62 -7.35
CA LYS A 75 0.42 13.73 -8.43
C LYS A 75 1.00 14.15 -9.79
N THR A 76 0.94 15.44 -10.10
CA THR A 76 1.44 15.99 -11.38
C THR A 76 2.94 15.77 -11.56
N HIS A 77 3.73 15.98 -10.50
CA HIS A 77 5.19 15.89 -10.56
C HIS A 77 5.73 14.50 -10.21
N GLY A 78 4.89 13.55 -9.81
CA GLY A 78 5.35 12.23 -9.41
C GLY A 78 6.17 12.24 -8.13
N VAL A 79 5.82 13.09 -7.15
CA VAL A 79 6.56 13.22 -5.89
C VAL A 79 5.64 13.19 -4.67
N CYS A 80 6.20 12.99 -3.48
CA CYS A 80 5.55 13.22 -2.19
C CYS A 80 6.59 13.76 -1.20
N THR A 81 6.26 14.82 -0.47
CA THR A 81 7.16 15.46 0.50
C THR A 81 6.52 15.52 1.89
N PHE A 82 7.32 15.79 2.91
CA PHE A 82 6.83 15.97 4.27
C PHE A 82 7.73 16.98 5.00
N ASP A 83 7.38 18.26 4.84
CA ASP A 83 8.26 19.38 5.17
C ASP A 83 7.73 20.29 6.29
N PHE A 84 6.54 19.97 6.84
CA PHE A 84 5.72 20.91 7.61
C PHE A 84 5.31 20.41 9.00
N ASP A 85 5.94 19.36 9.52
CA ASP A 85 5.56 18.75 10.80
C ASP A 85 6.77 18.68 11.74
N GLU A 86 6.63 19.25 12.92
CA GLU A 86 7.66 19.26 13.98
C GLU A 86 7.71 17.91 14.72
N SER A 87 6.79 16.98 14.43
CA SER A 87 6.73 15.66 15.03
C SER A 87 7.87 14.75 14.57
N VAL A 88 8.87 14.55 15.45
CA VAL A 88 9.99 13.63 15.26
C VAL A 88 9.51 12.23 14.85
N VAL A 89 8.44 11.73 15.48
CA VAL A 89 7.89 10.39 15.21
C VAL A 89 7.34 10.29 13.79
N GLN A 90 6.65 11.32 13.31
CA GLN A 90 6.13 11.31 11.93
C GLN A 90 7.25 11.48 10.91
N MET A 91 8.26 12.29 11.23
CA MET A 91 9.46 12.44 10.39
C MET A 91 10.22 11.12 10.27
N GLU A 92 10.41 10.39 11.37
CA GLU A 92 11.01 9.05 11.35
C GLU A 92 10.16 8.07 10.55
N THR A 93 8.84 8.08 10.73
CA THR A 93 7.93 7.24 9.95
C THR A 93 8.06 7.52 8.46
N PHE A 94 8.07 8.79 8.05
CA PHE A 94 8.27 9.18 6.66
C PHE A 94 9.64 8.77 6.11
N ARG A 95 10.69 8.89 6.92
CA ARG A 95 12.06 8.45 6.56
C ARG A 95 12.20 6.94 6.42
N ASN A 96 11.32 6.17 7.04
CA ASN A 96 11.34 4.71 6.91
C ASN A 96 10.58 4.21 5.66
N ILE A 97 9.87 5.08 4.94
CA ILE A 97 9.18 4.71 3.70
C ILE A 97 10.20 4.36 2.61
N CYS A 98 10.04 3.19 2.00
CA CYS A 98 10.96 2.59 1.05
C CYS A 98 10.33 2.40 -0.34
N ALA A 99 11.18 2.14 -1.33
CA ALA A 99 10.73 1.78 -2.67
C ALA A 99 9.83 0.52 -2.63
N GLY A 100 8.74 0.56 -3.38
CA GLY A 100 7.72 -0.49 -3.43
C GLY A 100 6.54 -0.28 -2.48
N ASP A 101 6.68 0.56 -1.45
CA ASP A 101 5.60 0.80 -0.49
C ASP A 101 4.37 1.45 -1.15
N LEU A 102 3.19 1.07 -0.68
CA LEU A 102 1.91 1.65 -1.11
C LEU A 102 1.56 2.86 -0.23
N LEU A 103 1.37 4.01 -0.87
CA LEU A 103 0.98 5.25 -0.23
C LEU A 103 -0.40 5.69 -0.75
N VAL A 104 -1.29 6.01 0.18
CA VAL A 104 -2.66 6.48 -0.05
C VAL A 104 -2.81 7.89 0.52
N LEU A 105 -3.26 8.83 -0.31
CA LEU A 105 -3.52 10.20 0.09
C LEU A 105 -4.86 10.29 0.82
N LYS A 106 -4.88 10.91 2.00
CA LYS A 106 -6.07 11.01 2.85
C LYS A 106 -6.31 12.40 3.43
N LYS A 107 -7.57 12.68 3.74
CA LYS A 107 -7.98 13.80 4.61
C LYS A 107 -9.09 13.32 5.55
N VAL A 108 -8.97 13.63 6.84
CA VAL A 108 -10.07 13.38 7.80
C VAL A 108 -11.26 14.26 7.41
N GLU A 109 -12.43 13.66 7.24
CA GLU A 109 -13.66 14.34 6.82
C GLU A 109 -14.53 14.63 8.04
N LYS A 110 -15.00 13.56 8.70
CA LYS A 110 -15.71 13.65 9.98
C LYS A 110 -14.75 13.23 11.09
N PHE A 111 -14.43 14.17 11.97
CA PHE A 111 -13.52 13.94 13.08
C PHE A 111 -13.90 12.67 13.86
N GLY A 112 -12.94 11.76 14.00
CA GLY A 112 -13.13 10.48 14.70
C GLY A 112 -14.01 9.45 13.98
N LYS A 113 -14.51 9.71 12.76
CA LYS A 113 -15.46 8.83 12.07
C LYS A 113 -15.00 8.39 10.69
N THR A 114 -14.74 9.32 9.78
CA THR A 114 -14.46 9.01 8.37
C THR A 114 -13.31 9.83 7.82
N MET A 115 -12.68 9.30 6.78
CA MET A 115 -11.69 9.99 5.98
C MET A 115 -11.99 9.82 4.49
N ARG A 116 -11.63 10.82 3.69
CA ARG A 116 -11.64 10.73 2.24
C ARG A 116 -10.27 10.39 1.70
N LEU A 117 -10.25 9.55 0.66
CA LEU A 117 -9.04 9.12 -0.04
C LEU A 117 -8.97 9.78 -1.41
N TYR A 118 -7.84 10.41 -1.74
CA TYR A 118 -7.70 11.31 -2.90
C TYR A 118 -6.80 10.77 -4.01
N GLY A 119 -6.23 9.58 -3.80
CA GLY A 119 -5.34 8.94 -4.74
C GLY A 119 -4.38 8.01 -4.01
N HIS A 120 -3.72 7.15 -4.77
CA HIS A 120 -2.74 6.24 -4.24
C HIS A 120 -1.65 5.98 -5.27
N GLY A 121 -0.51 5.48 -4.83
CA GLY A 121 0.63 5.23 -5.69
C GLY A 121 1.70 4.40 -5.00
N ARG A 122 2.62 3.88 -5.80
CA ARG A 122 3.79 3.13 -5.33
C ARG A 122 4.98 4.05 -5.24
N VAL A 123 5.77 3.92 -4.19
CA VAL A 123 7.06 4.63 -4.07
C VAL A 123 8.03 4.00 -5.07
N LYS A 124 8.56 4.80 -6.00
CA LYS A 124 9.62 4.37 -6.93
C LYS A 124 10.98 4.38 -6.25
N ALA A 125 11.27 5.46 -5.54
CA ALA A 125 12.53 5.67 -4.84
C ALA A 125 12.35 6.71 -3.72
N ALA A 126 13.19 6.62 -2.70
CA ALA A 126 13.40 7.72 -1.76
C ALA A 126 14.65 8.49 -2.18
N LYS A 127 14.57 9.82 -2.24
CA LYS A 127 15.65 10.71 -2.64
C LYS A 127 15.83 11.82 -1.63
N GLU A 128 16.98 12.48 -1.70
CA GLU A 128 17.29 13.68 -0.94
C GLU A 128 17.42 14.86 -1.89
N GLY A 129 16.80 15.98 -1.54
CA GLY A 129 16.92 17.24 -2.26
C GLY A 129 18.22 17.97 -1.91
N ASN A 130 18.53 19.01 -2.67
CA ASN A 130 19.73 19.83 -2.44
C ASN A 130 19.73 20.56 -1.08
N ASP A 131 18.57 20.70 -0.46
CA ASP A 131 18.37 21.25 0.88
C ASP A 131 18.51 20.20 1.99
N GLY A 132 18.90 18.97 1.65
CA GLY A 132 19.00 17.83 2.58
C GLY A 132 17.66 17.22 2.96
N ARG A 133 16.55 17.66 2.32
CA ARG A 133 15.21 17.13 2.64
C ARG A 133 14.91 15.89 1.83
N ARG A 134 14.42 14.86 2.53
CA ARG A 134 13.97 13.62 1.89
C ARG A 134 12.63 13.84 1.20
N TYR A 135 12.52 13.37 -0.04
CA TYR A 135 11.26 13.24 -0.76
C TYR A 135 11.12 11.84 -1.37
N LEU A 136 9.89 11.46 -1.68
CA LEU A 136 9.59 10.20 -2.34
C LEU A 136 9.29 10.49 -3.81
N GLU A 137 9.95 9.78 -4.71
CA GLU A 137 9.49 9.66 -6.09
C GLU A 137 8.37 8.63 -6.15
N MET A 138 7.29 9.00 -6.81
CA MET A 138 6.03 8.26 -6.80
C MET A 138 5.64 7.81 -8.20
N GLN A 139 5.08 6.61 -8.27
CA GLN A 139 4.25 6.15 -9.35
C GLN A 139 2.79 6.26 -8.91
N TRP A 140 2.20 7.42 -9.14
CA TRP A 140 0.79 7.63 -8.84
C TRP A 140 -0.10 6.84 -9.78
N SER A 141 -1.20 6.32 -9.25
CA SER A 141 -2.31 5.82 -10.05
C SER A 141 -2.89 6.95 -10.89
N PRO A 142 -3.29 6.69 -12.15
CA PRO A 142 -4.01 7.67 -12.97
C PRO A 142 -5.47 7.88 -12.51
N GLN A 143 -5.95 7.11 -11.54
CA GLN A 143 -7.33 7.20 -11.09
C GLN A 143 -7.56 8.46 -10.22
N GLU A 144 -8.64 9.17 -10.50
CA GLU A 144 -9.00 10.45 -9.83
C GLU A 144 -10.21 10.30 -8.89
N ARG A 145 -10.78 9.10 -8.78
CA ARG A 145 -11.96 8.86 -7.94
C ARG A 145 -11.61 9.11 -6.47
N VAL A 146 -12.47 9.87 -5.78
CA VAL A 146 -12.38 10.12 -4.33
C VAL A 146 -13.45 9.28 -3.64
N ILE A 147 -13.06 8.53 -2.61
CA ILE A 147 -13.99 7.72 -1.81
C ILE A 147 -13.94 8.13 -0.33
N GLU A 148 -15.04 7.96 0.38
CA GLU A 148 -15.12 8.13 1.85
C GLU A 148 -15.14 6.77 2.53
N VAL A 149 -14.26 6.58 3.51
CA VAL A 149 -14.08 5.30 4.23
C VAL A 149 -14.02 5.52 5.75
N PRO A 150 -14.20 4.48 6.57
CA PRO A 150 -14.02 4.57 8.01
C PRO A 150 -12.62 5.06 8.39
N LEU A 151 -12.53 5.85 9.47
CA LEU A 151 -11.26 6.31 10.01
C LEU A 151 -10.57 5.16 10.78
N ILE A 152 -9.47 4.63 10.24
CA ILE A 152 -8.72 3.52 10.86
C ILE A 152 -7.56 4.01 11.74
N GLY A 153 -7.84 4.98 12.63
CA GLY A 153 -6.83 5.61 13.49
C GLY A 153 -5.85 6.52 12.75
N CYS A 154 -6.13 6.87 11.49
CA CYS A 154 -5.26 7.74 10.69
C CYS A 154 -5.48 9.21 11.03
N GLN A 155 -5.04 9.65 12.21
CA GLN A 155 -5.23 11.03 12.71
C GLN A 155 -4.07 11.98 12.39
N SER A 156 -2.86 11.45 12.19
CA SER A 156 -1.64 12.23 11.93
C SER A 156 -1.44 12.51 10.43
N THR A 157 -0.42 13.25 10.06
CA THR A 157 -0.07 13.43 8.64
C THR A 157 0.43 12.12 8.03
N VAL A 158 1.33 11.41 8.72
CA VAL A 158 1.90 10.15 8.24
C VAL A 158 1.41 9.02 9.12
N ASN A 159 0.69 8.05 8.57
CA ASN A 159 0.22 6.89 9.32
C ASN A 159 0.54 5.58 8.59
N LEU A 160 1.34 4.73 9.22
CA LEU A 160 1.57 3.35 8.77
C LEU A 160 0.50 2.44 9.36
N ARG A 161 -0.14 1.61 8.52
CA ARG A 161 -1.15 0.64 8.94
C ARG A 161 -0.81 -0.74 8.40
N SER A 162 -0.89 -1.76 9.25
CA SER A 162 -0.76 -3.15 8.81
C SER A 162 -1.92 -3.52 7.89
N MET A 163 -1.68 -4.41 6.93
CA MET A 163 -2.76 -4.90 6.08
C MET A 163 -3.86 -5.60 6.86
N GLU A 164 -3.53 -6.31 7.95
CA GLU A 164 -4.51 -6.90 8.86
C GLU A 164 -5.51 -5.84 9.39
N SER A 165 -5.01 -4.69 9.85
CA SER A 165 -5.86 -3.61 10.35
C SER A 165 -6.68 -2.96 9.23
N VAL A 166 -6.12 -2.89 8.02
CA VAL A 166 -6.80 -2.33 6.85
C VAL A 166 -7.95 -3.26 6.43
N GLU A 167 -7.69 -4.56 6.30
CA GLU A 167 -8.68 -5.57 5.92
C GLU A 167 -9.81 -5.72 6.93
N ALA A 168 -9.51 -5.60 8.22
CA ALA A 168 -10.53 -5.68 9.26
C ALA A 168 -11.52 -4.51 9.25
N ALA A 169 -11.13 -3.35 8.73
CA ALA A 169 -11.91 -2.11 8.88
C ALA A 169 -12.35 -1.46 7.56
N MET A 170 -11.67 -1.72 6.44
CA MET A 170 -11.98 -1.11 5.15
C MET A 170 -13.14 -1.82 4.44
N PRO A 171 -14.04 -1.07 3.80
CA PRO A 171 -15.11 -1.65 3.00
C PRO A 171 -14.56 -2.26 1.70
N GLU A 172 -15.33 -3.18 1.09
CA GLU A 172 -14.96 -3.80 -0.19
C GLU A 172 -14.69 -2.76 -1.29
N GLU A 173 -15.41 -1.63 -1.27
CA GLU A 173 -15.22 -0.52 -2.20
C GLU A 173 -13.78 0.03 -2.18
N PHE A 174 -13.12 0.08 -1.02
CA PHE A 174 -11.74 0.51 -0.91
C PHE A 174 -10.79 -0.41 -1.71
N PHE A 175 -11.00 -1.71 -1.64
CA PHE A 175 -10.18 -2.68 -2.38
C PHE A 175 -10.46 -2.66 -3.88
N LYS A 176 -11.70 -2.37 -4.29
CA LYS A 176 -12.03 -2.12 -5.71
C LYS A 176 -11.34 -0.86 -6.21
N TRP A 177 -11.42 0.21 -5.43
CA TRP A 177 -10.76 1.49 -5.70
C TRP A 177 -9.24 1.36 -5.87
N LEU A 178 -8.57 0.56 -5.04
CA LEU A 178 -7.13 0.30 -5.19
C LEU A 178 -6.76 -0.44 -6.49
N LYS A 179 -7.67 -1.28 -7.01
CA LYS A 179 -7.44 -2.10 -8.21
C LYS A 179 -7.79 -1.41 -9.52
N GLU A 180 -8.63 -0.38 -9.48
CA GLU A 180 -8.95 0.47 -10.66
C GLU A 180 -7.71 1.14 -11.26
N ALA A 181 -6.62 1.17 -10.50
CA ALA A 181 -5.34 1.79 -10.80
C ALA A 181 -4.29 0.88 -11.42
N GLU A 182 -4.45 -0.45 -11.32
CA GLU A 182 -3.48 -1.36 -11.90
C GLU A 182 -3.68 -1.29 -13.42
N PRO A 183 -2.70 -0.81 -14.21
CA PRO A 183 -2.76 -1.06 -15.64
C PRO A 183 -2.86 -2.57 -15.77
N ALA A 184 -3.90 -3.04 -16.46
CA ALA A 184 -4.02 -4.44 -16.82
C ALA A 184 -2.65 -4.88 -17.31
N LEU A 185 -1.97 -5.77 -16.56
CA LEU A 185 -0.76 -6.40 -17.03
C LEU A 185 -1.14 -6.96 -18.40
N GLN A 186 -0.65 -6.32 -19.46
CA GLN A 186 -0.83 -6.82 -20.81
C GLN A 186 -0.15 -8.18 -20.81
N ALA A 187 -0.98 -9.22 -20.98
CA ALA A 187 -0.57 -10.59 -21.20
C ALA A 187 0.29 -10.71 -22.46
#